data_AF-A0A8T3Z124-F1
#
_entry.id   AF-A0A8T3Z124-F1
#
_cell.length_a   1.000
_cell.length_b   1.000
_cell.length_c   1.000
_cell.angle_alpha   90.00
_cell.angle_beta   90.00
_cell.angle_gamma   90.00
#
_symmetry.space_group_name_H-M   'P 1'
#
loop_
_entity.id
_entity.type
_entity.pdbx_description
1 polymer ?
#
loop_
_entity_poly.entity_id
_entity_poly.type
_entity_poly.pdbx_seq_one_letter_code
_entity_poly.pdbx_strand_id
1 'polypeptide(L)'
;PVELYDPELARLKINEPLTLAGDLLDQVDIDVKVIGGGVMGQAEAARMVIAKGLVQWTGDIELKEKFSHYDRTMLVGDPRRSEPKKYGGRGARARRQKSYR
;
A
#
# COMPACT_ATOMS: atom_id res chain seq x y z
N PRO A 1 -5.73 -11.05 -13.86
CA PRO A 1 -4.27 -11.30 -13.77
C PRO A 1 -3.53 -9.99 -13.50
N VAL A 2 -2.54 -10.01 -12.60
CA VAL A 2 -1.81 -8.80 -12.19
C VAL A 2 -1.10 -8.12 -13.37
N GLU A 3 -0.72 -8.89 -14.37
CA GLU A 3 -0.05 -8.41 -15.60
C GLU A 3 -0.88 -7.42 -16.42
N LEU A 4 -2.20 -7.56 -16.37
CA LEU A 4 -3.16 -6.70 -17.08
C LEU A 4 -3.59 -5.47 -16.26
N TYR A 5 -2.97 -5.24 -15.10
CA TYR A 5 -3.31 -4.12 -14.24
C TYR A 5 -2.64 -2.84 -14.73
N ASP A 6 -3.43 -1.87 -15.15
CA ASP A 6 -2.98 -0.51 -15.46
C ASP A 6 -3.34 0.44 -14.31
N PRO A 7 -2.50 1.45 -13.99
CA PRO A 7 -1.21 1.82 -14.58
C PRO A 7 -0.03 0.91 -14.21
N GLU A 8 1.02 0.93 -15.04
CA GLU A 8 2.24 0.12 -14.85
C GLU A 8 2.89 0.30 -13.46
N LEU A 9 2.96 1.53 -12.94
CA LEU A 9 3.54 1.77 -11.62
C LEU A 9 2.76 1.06 -10.50
N ALA A 10 1.43 0.99 -10.62
CA ALA A 10 0.59 0.30 -9.65
C ALA A 10 0.79 -1.22 -9.72
N ARG A 11 0.94 -1.75 -10.94
CA ARG A 11 1.30 -3.16 -11.17
C ARG A 11 2.65 -3.52 -10.56
N LEU A 12 3.67 -2.70 -10.79
CA LEU A 12 5.00 -2.90 -10.20
C LEU A 12 4.92 -2.94 -8.67
N LYS A 13 4.13 -2.05 -8.06
CA LYS A 13 3.91 -2.03 -6.60
C LYS A 13 3.28 -3.32 -6.07
N ILE A 14 2.30 -3.88 -6.77
CA ILE A 14 1.64 -5.14 -6.38
C ILE A 14 2.61 -6.33 -6.53
N ASN A 15 3.50 -6.29 -7.53
CA ASN A 15 4.46 -7.37 -7.79
C ASN A 15 5.65 -7.42 -6.82
N GLU A 16 6.02 -6.32 -6.17
CA GLU A 16 7.14 -6.27 -5.22
C GLU A 16 7.14 -7.41 -4.16
N PRO A 17 6.06 -7.65 -3.40
CA PRO A 17 6.03 -8.74 -2.42
C PRO A 17 6.12 -10.12 -3.06
N LEU A 18 5.59 -10.28 -4.28
CA LEU A 18 5.66 -11.53 -5.02
C LEU A 18 7.13 -11.81 -5.41
N THR A 19 7.81 -10.84 -6.01
CA THR A 19 9.23 -10.95 -6.39
C THR A 19 10.13 -11.23 -5.18
N LEU A 20 9.83 -10.65 -4.02
CA LEU A 20 10.59 -10.89 -2.79
C LEU A 20 10.35 -12.28 -2.18
N ALA A 21 9.17 -12.86 -2.38
CA ALA A 21 8.81 -14.19 -1.89
C ALA A 21 9.39 -15.33 -2.74
N GLY A 22 9.69 -15.09 -4.01
CA GLY A 22 10.37 -16.05 -4.90
C GLY A 22 9.55 -17.34 -5.09
N ASP A 23 10.18 -18.49 -4.81
CA ASP A 23 9.66 -19.83 -5.09
C ASP A 23 8.36 -20.19 -4.34
N LEU A 24 7.97 -19.40 -3.33
CA LEU A 24 6.73 -19.58 -2.58
C LEU A 24 5.47 -19.28 -3.41
N LEU A 25 5.62 -18.56 -4.53
CA LEU A 25 4.51 -18.17 -5.39
C LEU A 25 3.86 -19.36 -6.09
N ASP A 26 4.64 -20.35 -6.50
CA ASP A 26 4.14 -21.49 -7.26
C ASP A 26 3.27 -22.44 -6.42
N GLN A 27 3.27 -22.26 -5.09
CA GLN A 27 2.57 -23.10 -4.14
C GLN A 27 1.22 -22.53 -3.69
N VAL A 28 0.91 -21.26 -4.03
CA VAL A 28 -0.22 -20.54 -3.48
C VAL A 28 -1.03 -19.86 -4.57
N ASP A 29 -2.35 -19.99 -4.52
CA ASP A 29 -3.27 -19.20 -5.32
C ASP A 29 -3.77 -17.99 -4.50
N ILE A 30 -3.72 -16.80 -5.10
CA ILE A 30 -3.94 -15.53 -4.41
C ILE A 30 -5.03 -14.74 -5.14
N ASP A 31 -6.19 -14.60 -4.50
CA ASP A 31 -7.26 -13.68 -4.94
C ASP A 31 -7.42 -12.53 -3.94
N VAL A 32 -7.44 -11.30 -4.44
CA VAL A 32 -7.51 -10.08 -3.60
C VAL A 32 -8.58 -9.15 -4.13
N LYS A 33 -9.60 -8.92 -3.29
CA LYS A 33 -10.65 -7.93 -3.53
C LYS A 33 -10.40 -6.67 -2.71
N VAL A 34 -10.03 -5.58 -3.37
CA VAL A 34 -9.84 -4.28 -2.73
C VAL A 34 -11.02 -3.37 -3.02
N ILE A 35 -11.56 -2.73 -1.99
CA ILE A 35 -12.62 -1.72 -2.09
C ILE A 35 -12.09 -0.43 -1.46
N GLY A 36 -11.98 0.63 -2.26
CA GLY A 36 -11.40 1.90 -1.83
C GLY A 36 -11.20 2.87 -2.99
N GLY A 37 -10.81 4.10 -2.68
CA GLY A 37 -10.57 5.15 -3.68
C GLY A 37 -9.09 5.29 -4.04
N GLY A 38 -8.83 5.59 -5.32
CA GLY A 38 -7.50 5.86 -5.86
C GLY A 38 -6.75 4.58 -6.25
N VAL A 39 -6.29 4.53 -7.51
CA VAL A 39 -5.64 3.34 -8.08
C VAL A 39 -4.37 2.95 -7.30
N MET A 40 -3.56 3.94 -6.90
CA MET A 40 -2.39 3.68 -6.08
C MET A 40 -2.71 3.22 -4.66
N GLY A 41 -3.74 3.79 -4.03
CA GLY A 41 -4.16 3.36 -2.70
C GLY A 41 -4.69 1.93 -2.70
N GLN A 42 -5.37 1.53 -3.77
CA GLN A 42 -5.77 0.14 -3.97
C GLN A 42 -4.57 -0.80 -4.15
N ALA A 43 -3.59 -0.40 -4.97
CA ALA A 43 -2.37 -1.18 -5.19
C ALA A 43 -1.53 -1.35 -3.92
N GLU A 44 -1.39 -0.30 -3.11
CA GLU A 44 -0.70 -0.36 -1.81
C GLU A 44 -1.45 -1.27 -0.82
N ALA A 45 -2.79 -1.24 -0.81
CA ALA A 45 -3.58 -2.13 0.02
C ALA A 45 -3.40 -3.60 -0.41
N ALA A 46 -3.43 -3.88 -1.71
CA ALA A 46 -3.17 -5.22 -2.24
C ALA A 46 -1.75 -5.70 -1.88
N ARG A 47 -0.73 -4.86 -2.10
CA ARG A 47 0.66 -5.11 -1.72
C ARG A 47 0.81 -5.52 -0.26
N MET A 48 0.18 -4.76 0.65
CA MET A 48 0.23 -5.04 2.09
C MET A 48 -0.47 -6.36 2.45
N VAL A 49 -1.64 -6.63 1.87
CA VAL A 49 -2.40 -7.86 2.18
C VAL A 49 -1.67 -9.10 1.65
N ILE A 50 -1.07 -9.03 0.46
CA ILE A 50 -0.26 -10.11 -0.10
C ILE A 50 0.92 -10.41 0.82
N ALA A 51 1.70 -9.39 1.22
CA ALA A 51 2.86 -9.57 2.10
C ALA A 51 2.46 -10.19 3.45
N LYS A 52 1.37 -9.71 4.06
CA LYS A 52 0.85 -10.26 5.32
C LYS A 52 0.35 -11.69 5.16
N GLY A 53 -0.37 -11.98 4.09
CA GLY A 53 -0.89 -13.31 3.78
C GLY A 53 0.24 -14.32 3.63
N LEU A 54 1.30 -13.97 2.89
CA LEU A 54 2.47 -14.83 2.71
C LEU A 54 3.20 -15.11 4.03
N VAL A 55 3.45 -14.07 4.84
CA VAL A 55 4.09 -14.26 6.16
C VAL A 55 3.22 -15.12 7.09
N GLN A 56 1.90 -14.94 7.06
CA GLN A 56 1.00 -15.72 7.89
C GLN A 56 0.89 -17.18 7.41
N TRP A 57 0.98 -17.41 6.10
CA TRP A 57 0.92 -18.74 5.50
C TRP A 57 2.20 -19.54 5.77
N THR A 58 3.38 -18.94 5.57
CA THR A 58 4.65 -19.64 5.78
C THR A 58 5.03 -19.74 7.25
N GLY A 59 4.59 -18.79 8.09
CA GLY A 59 5.02 -18.69 9.48
C GLY A 59 6.50 -18.35 9.63
N ASP A 60 7.18 -17.96 8.54
CA ASP A 60 8.61 -17.74 8.50
C ASP A 60 8.96 -16.32 8.97
N ILE A 61 9.87 -16.25 9.95
CA ILE A 61 10.37 -15.01 10.53
C ILE A 61 11.33 -14.33 9.56
N GLU A 62 12.11 -15.09 8.77
CA GLU A 62 13.06 -14.52 7.82
C GLU A 62 12.34 -13.74 6.72
N LEU A 63 11.25 -14.28 6.18
CA LEU A 63 10.40 -13.59 5.20
C LEU A 63 9.82 -12.28 5.77
N LYS A 64 9.38 -12.31 7.03
CA LYS A 64 8.88 -11.12 7.72
C LYS A 64 9.96 -10.05 7.90
N GLU A 65 11.16 -10.46 8.30
CA GLU A 65 12.29 -9.54 8.44
C GLU A 65 12.72 -8.96 7.08
N LYS A 66 12.74 -9.79 6.03
CA LYS A 66 13.01 -9.36 4.65
C LYS A 66 12.04 -8.29 4.19
N PHE A 67 10.73 -8.49 4.40
CA PHE A 67 9.71 -7.48 4.08
C PHE A 67 9.87 -6.22 4.92
N SER A 68 10.11 -6.36 6.24
CA SER A 68 10.30 -5.20 7.11
C SER A 68 11.56 -4.39 6.79
N HIS A 69 12.63 -5.04 6.34
CA HIS A 69 13.88 -4.39 5.95
C HIS A 69 13.77 -3.68 4.60
N TYR A 70 13.04 -4.29 3.66
CA TYR A 70 12.77 -3.66 2.37
C TYR A 70 11.87 -2.44 2.51
N ASP A 71 10.69 -2.62 3.11
CA ASP A 71 9.74 -1.54 3.33
C ASP A 71 8.75 -1.91 4.45
N ARG A 72 8.85 -1.20 5.57
CA ARG A 72 7.94 -1.37 6.73
C ARG A 72 6.47 -1.25 6.34
N THR A 73 6.14 -0.46 5.31
CA THR A 73 4.74 -0.25 4.89
C THR A 73 4.10 -1.49 4.28
N MET A 74 4.89 -2.48 3.86
CA MET A 74 4.36 -3.79 3.42
C MET A 74 3.67 -4.55 4.56
N LEU A 75 4.12 -4.36 5.80
CA LEU A 75 3.56 -5.05 6.97
C LEU A 75 2.71 -4.12 7.85
N VAL A 76 3.01 -2.83 7.86
CA VAL A 76 2.34 -1.87 8.75
C VAL A 76 1.81 -0.70 7.93
N GLY A 77 0.49 -0.51 7.93
CA GLY A 77 -0.13 0.60 7.23
C GLY A 77 0.26 1.97 7.82
N ASP A 78 0.20 3.00 6.99
CA ASP A 78 0.44 4.38 7.42
C ASP A 78 -0.77 4.90 8.24
N PRO A 79 -0.57 5.40 9.48
CA PRO A 79 -1.65 5.95 10.28
C PRO A 79 -2.17 7.31 9.77
N ARG A 80 -1.45 7.98 8.86
CA ARG A 80 -1.83 9.32 8.37
C ARG A 80 -3.16 9.28 7.62
N ARG A 81 -4.03 10.24 7.91
CA ARG A 81 -5.30 10.48 7.22
C ARG A 81 -5.46 11.96 6.91
N SER A 82 -6.29 12.28 5.91
CA SER A 82 -6.56 13.67 5.54
C SER A 82 -7.19 14.41 6.72
N GLU A 83 -6.63 15.58 7.04
CA GLU A 83 -7.22 16.43 8.08
C GLU A 83 -8.56 17.00 7.62
N PRO A 84 -9.55 17.12 8.53
CA PRO A 84 -10.82 17.74 8.19
C PRO A 84 -10.62 19.21 7.80
N LYS A 85 -11.47 19.69 6.88
CA LYS A 85 -11.46 21.09 6.46
C LYS A 85 -11.83 21.99 7.64
N LYS A 86 -11.00 23.01 7.89
CA LYS A 86 -11.28 24.06 8.88
C LYS A 86 -11.98 25.25 8.22
N TYR A 87 -12.74 26.02 9.00
CA TYR A 87 -13.41 27.22 8.51
C TYR A 87 -12.41 28.32 8.10
N GLY A 88 -12.85 29.27 7.28
CA GLY A 88 -12.04 30.45 6.90
C GLY A 88 -11.04 30.22 5.76
N GLY A 89 -11.04 29.05 5.12
CA GLY A 89 -10.11 28.73 4.04
C GLY A 89 -10.56 27.60 3.13
N ARG A 90 -9.77 27.33 2.08
CA ARG A 90 -10.08 26.30 1.08
C ARG A 90 -9.77 24.87 1.58
N GLY A 91 -8.88 24.71 2.55
CA GLY A 91 -8.44 23.40 3.06
C GLY A 91 -8.19 23.39 4.57
N ALA A 92 -7.65 22.28 5.09
CA ALA A 92 -7.43 22.09 6.52
C ALA A 92 -6.53 23.16 7.16
N ARG A 93 -5.51 23.65 6.44
CA ARG A 93 -4.53 24.63 6.94
C ARG A 93 -4.44 25.92 6.13
N ALA A 94 -4.97 25.93 4.91
CA ALA A 94 -4.91 27.09 4.03
C ALA A 94 -5.81 28.21 4.55
N ARG A 95 -5.30 29.44 4.63
CA ARG A 95 -6.06 30.66 4.96
C ARG A 95 -5.98 31.66 3.80
N ARG A 96 -6.95 32.57 3.69
CA ARG A 96 -6.87 33.67 2.72
C ARG A 96 -5.70 34.58 3.07
N GLN A 97 -4.93 34.98 2.06
CA GLN A 97 -3.88 35.98 2.21
C GLN A 97 -4.50 37.31 2.64
N LYS A 98 -3.91 37.97 3.64
CA LYS A 98 -4.31 39.32 4.04
C LYS A 98 -3.56 40.34 3.20
N SER A 99 -4.20 41.47 2.89
CA SER A 99 -3.61 42.58 2.13
C SER A 99 -2.88 43.60 3.00
N TYR A 100 -3.10 43.56 4.32
CA TYR A 100 -2.53 44.48 5.29
C TYR A 100 -1.70 43.73 6.33
N ARG A 101 -0.82 44.48 7.01
CA ARG A 101 0.08 43.98 8.05
C ARG A 101 -0.67 43.74 9.35
#